data_AF-A0AAV0PT45-F1
#
_entry.id   AF-A0AAV0PT45-F1
#
_cell.length_a   1.000
_cell.length_b   1.000
_cell.length_c   1.000
_cell.angle_alpha   90.00
_cell.angle_beta   90.00
_cell.angle_gamma   90.00
#
_symmetry.space_group_name_H-M   'P 1'
#
loop_
_entity.id
_entity.type
_entity.pdbx_description
1 polymer ?
#
loop_
_entity_poly.entity_id
_entity_poly.type
_entity_poly.pdbx_seq_one_letter_code
_entity_poly.pdbx_strand_id
1 'polypeptide(L)'
;MYSGSKLMVVAAFLLLNVSSFLVVDARLADTSIIRGPDCIGKSEDQEYNANVARLVNIFVDETKNVQRSHHNDYSYVHSYPNRDNGSVIGGATCDRHLWKLDCWACLVTAKNKLNTNCEHTLDARLELADCSIWYKMIQ
;
A
#
# COMPACT_ATOMS: atom_id res chain seq x y z
N MET A 1 7.14 -31.51 69.61
CA MET A 1 8.52 -32.01 69.41
C MET A 1 8.93 -31.66 67.99
N TYR A 2 9.84 -30.70 67.84
CA TYR A 2 10.52 -30.33 66.59
C TYR A 2 11.75 -31.22 66.42
N SER A 3 12.04 -31.72 65.21
CA SER A 3 13.40 -32.01 64.74
C SER A 3 13.42 -32.44 63.28
N GLY A 4 14.27 -31.84 62.45
CA GLY A 4 14.70 -32.43 61.17
C GLY A 4 14.80 -31.49 59.97
N SER A 5 15.88 -30.71 59.92
CA SER A 5 16.28 -29.71 58.92
C SER A 5 16.80 -30.30 57.60
N LYS A 6 16.48 -29.68 56.45
CA LYS A 6 17.40 -29.56 55.29
C LYS A 6 17.28 -28.17 54.65
N LEU A 7 18.39 -27.47 54.70
CA LEU A 7 18.64 -26.15 54.14
C LEU A 7 18.97 -26.28 52.64
N MET A 8 18.33 -25.43 51.83
CA MET A 8 18.81 -24.73 50.62
C MET A 8 19.57 -25.44 49.47
N VAL A 9 19.33 -24.86 48.28
CA VAL A 9 20.11 -24.90 47.01
C VAL A 9 19.62 -25.92 45.97
N VAL A 10 18.73 -25.47 45.08
CA VAL A 10 18.82 -25.47 43.60
C VAL A 10 17.63 -24.61 43.13
N ALA A 11 17.76 -23.28 43.07
CA ALA A 11 18.17 -22.54 41.87
C ALA A 11 17.38 -22.96 40.60
N ALA A 12 16.52 -22.06 40.14
CA ALA A 12 16.24 -21.80 38.73
C ALA A 12 15.77 -22.96 37.84
N PHE A 13 14.45 -23.14 37.79
CA PHE A 13 13.72 -23.59 36.60
C PHE A 13 12.37 -22.83 36.63
N LEU A 14 12.21 -21.56 36.22
CA LEU A 14 12.69 -20.89 35.01
C LEU A 14 12.76 -21.81 33.78
N LEU A 15 11.69 -22.58 33.57
CA LEU A 15 11.28 -22.87 32.20
C LEU A 15 10.15 -21.91 31.87
N LEU A 16 10.58 -20.69 31.55
CA LEU A 16 9.85 -19.77 30.69
C LEU A 16 9.26 -20.62 29.57
N ASN A 17 7.92 -20.69 29.52
CA ASN A 17 7.24 -20.98 28.28
C ASN A 17 7.71 -19.87 27.34
N VAL A 18 8.73 -20.19 26.54
CA VAL A 18 9.10 -19.40 25.38
C VAL A 18 7.93 -19.64 24.44
N SER A 19 6.86 -18.86 24.65
CA SER A 19 5.92 -18.55 23.60
C SER A 19 6.80 -18.09 22.45
N SER A 20 6.97 -18.97 21.48
CA SER A 20 7.50 -18.66 20.17
C SER A 20 6.53 -17.65 19.57
N PHE A 21 6.61 -16.40 20.04
CA PHE A 21 6.08 -15.26 19.33
C PHE A 21 6.89 -15.28 18.06
N LEU A 22 6.27 -15.81 17.00
CA LEU A 22 6.65 -15.52 15.65
C LEU A 22 6.75 -13.99 15.60
N VAL A 23 7.98 -13.46 15.63
CA VAL A 23 8.22 -12.08 15.28
C VAL A 23 7.93 -12.05 13.79
N VAL A 24 6.65 -11.86 13.48
CA VAL A 24 6.23 -11.40 12.18
C VAL A 24 6.79 -9.99 12.10
N ASP A 25 7.88 -9.81 11.36
CA ASP A 25 8.36 -8.49 10.96
C ASP A 25 7.27 -7.85 10.08
N ALA A 26 6.28 -7.26 10.73
CA ALA A 26 5.34 -6.34 10.09
C ALA A 26 6.11 -5.05 9.83
N ARG A 27 6.85 -5.00 8.72
CA ARG A 27 7.42 -3.74 8.22
C ARG A 27 6.23 -2.87 7.78
N LEU A 28 5.95 -1.81 8.54
CA LEU A 28 5.01 -0.78 8.12
C LEU A 28 5.48 -0.20 6.78
N ALA A 29 4.54 0.07 5.88
CA ALA A 29 4.85 0.72 4.61
C ALA A 29 5.47 2.11 4.84
N ASP A 30 6.62 2.34 4.24
CA ASP A 30 7.25 3.64 4.14
C ASP A 30 6.53 4.49 3.08
N THR A 31 5.89 5.55 3.56
CA THR A 31 5.12 6.48 2.74
C THR A 31 5.86 7.79 2.47
N SER A 32 7.18 7.84 2.70
CA SER A 32 8.00 8.98 2.33
C SER A 32 7.96 9.18 0.82
N ILE A 33 7.89 10.43 0.37
CA ILE A 33 7.84 10.76 -1.05
C ILE A 33 9.26 10.64 -1.62
N ILE A 34 9.44 9.79 -2.63
CA ILE A 34 10.67 9.72 -3.42
C ILE A 34 10.60 10.66 -4.63
N ARG A 35 9.43 10.75 -5.29
CA ARG A 35 9.20 11.63 -6.45
C ARG A 35 7.73 12.04 -6.55
N GLY A 36 7.48 13.26 -7.05
CA GLY A 36 6.15 13.82 -7.24
C GLY A 36 5.55 14.43 -5.97
N PRO A 37 4.25 14.77 -5.93
CA PRO A 37 3.27 14.58 -7.01
C PRO A 37 3.60 15.46 -8.22
N ASP A 38 3.85 14.82 -9.36
CA ASP A 38 4.01 15.51 -10.63
C ASP A 38 2.62 15.54 -11.28
N CYS A 39 2.03 16.72 -11.46
CA CYS A 39 0.70 16.87 -12.03
C CYS A 39 0.80 17.70 -13.33
N ILE A 40 0.32 17.15 -14.44
CA ILE A 40 0.46 17.75 -15.76
C ILE A 40 -0.91 17.99 -16.39
N GLY A 41 -1.10 19.21 -16.88
CA GLY A 41 -2.33 19.64 -17.53
C GLY A 41 -3.53 19.73 -16.57
N LYS A 42 -4.65 20.22 -17.10
CA LYS A 42 -5.93 20.27 -16.41
C LYS A 42 -7.03 19.78 -17.34
N SER A 43 -8.00 19.07 -16.78
CA SER A 43 -9.20 18.61 -17.46
C SER A 43 -10.42 19.29 -16.87
N GLU A 44 -11.23 19.91 -17.71
CA GLU A 44 -12.58 20.36 -17.36
C GLU A 44 -13.64 19.29 -17.68
N ASP A 45 -13.24 18.17 -18.29
CA ASP A 45 -14.14 17.09 -18.65
C ASP A 45 -14.56 16.28 -17.42
N GLN A 46 -15.84 16.34 -17.10
CA GLN A 46 -16.41 15.69 -15.93
C GLN A 46 -16.36 14.15 -16.00
N GLU A 47 -16.52 13.56 -17.19
CA GLU A 47 -16.48 12.11 -17.37
C GLU A 47 -15.05 11.57 -17.20
N TYR A 48 -14.07 12.25 -17.79
CA TYR A 48 -12.65 11.99 -17.63
C TYR A 48 -12.26 12.09 -16.14
N ASN A 49 -12.63 13.17 -15.47
CA ASN A 49 -12.34 13.37 -14.05
C ASN A 49 -12.98 12.27 -13.18
N ALA A 50 -14.21 11.85 -13.49
CA ALA A 50 -14.86 10.72 -12.82
C ALA A 50 -14.13 9.39 -13.09
N ASN A 51 -13.63 9.19 -14.31
CA ASN A 51 -12.87 8.00 -14.69
C ASN A 51 -11.48 7.96 -14.02
N VAL A 52 -10.80 9.09 -13.86
CA VAL A 52 -9.58 9.20 -13.04
C VAL A 52 -9.87 8.81 -11.59
N ALA A 53 -10.96 9.33 -11.01
CA ALA A 53 -11.35 8.98 -9.65
C ALA A 53 -11.65 7.48 -9.47
N ARG A 54 -12.31 6.85 -10.46
CA ARG A 54 -12.53 5.40 -10.49
C ARG A 54 -11.20 4.64 -10.57
N LEU A 55 -10.31 5.08 -11.47
CA LEU A 55 -9.00 4.49 -11.69
C LEU A 55 -8.13 4.45 -10.43
N VAL A 56 -8.01 5.56 -9.71
CA VAL A 56 -7.19 5.59 -8.50
C VAL A 56 -7.81 4.80 -7.34
N ASN A 57 -9.15 4.65 -7.32
CA ASN A 57 -9.82 3.84 -6.31
C ASN A 57 -9.71 2.34 -6.59
N ILE A 58 -9.79 1.89 -7.85
CA ILE A 58 -9.68 0.47 -8.18
C ILE A 58 -8.32 -0.11 -7.77
N PHE A 59 -7.22 0.65 -7.88
CA PHE A 59 -5.91 0.21 -7.40
C PHE A 59 -5.93 -0.16 -5.91
N VAL A 60 -6.61 0.65 -5.10
CA VAL A 60 -6.74 0.40 -3.65
C VAL A 60 -7.64 -0.81 -3.38
N ASP A 61 -8.73 -0.96 -4.11
CA ASP A 61 -9.69 -2.04 -3.88
C ASP A 61 -9.19 -3.39 -4.37
N GLU A 62 -8.44 -3.44 -5.47
CA GLU A 62 -7.81 -4.67 -5.94
C GLU A 62 -6.79 -5.19 -4.94
N THR A 63 -6.02 -4.31 -4.29
CA THR A 63 -5.08 -4.74 -3.24
C THR A 63 -5.76 -5.45 -2.08
N LYS A 64 -7.02 -5.13 -1.75
CA LYS A 64 -7.75 -5.89 -0.72
C LYS A 64 -8.07 -7.32 -1.16
N ASN A 65 -8.36 -7.48 -2.45
CA ASN A 65 -8.97 -8.68 -3.03
C ASN A 65 -7.96 -9.64 -3.66
N VAL A 66 -6.69 -9.24 -3.83
CA VAL A 66 -5.63 -10.16 -4.29
C VAL A 66 -5.46 -11.31 -3.28
N GLN A 67 -5.80 -12.52 -3.72
CA GLN A 67 -5.34 -13.77 -3.14
C GLN A 67 -3.82 -13.83 -3.39
N ARG A 68 -3.00 -14.03 -2.35
CA ARG A 68 -1.53 -14.00 -2.45
C ARG A 68 -1.07 -14.80 -3.67
N SER A 69 -0.64 -14.11 -4.71
CA SER A 69 0.16 -14.73 -5.75
C SER A 69 1.51 -15.08 -5.12
N HIS A 70 2.11 -16.20 -5.53
CA HIS A 70 3.46 -16.61 -5.08
C HIS A 70 4.55 -15.57 -5.40
N HIS A 71 4.21 -14.54 -6.17
CA HIS A 71 4.92 -13.28 -6.29
C HIS A 71 4.05 -12.19 -5.64
N ASN A 72 4.54 -11.52 -4.60
CA ASN A 72 3.95 -10.32 -4.00
C ASN A 72 3.98 -9.10 -4.95
N ASP A 73 3.74 -9.34 -6.23
CA ASP A 73 3.76 -8.34 -7.29
C ASP A 73 2.39 -7.65 -7.31
N TYR A 74 2.19 -6.73 -6.36
CA TYR A 74 1.01 -5.86 -6.37
C TYR A 74 1.23 -4.79 -7.42
N SER A 75 1.03 -5.17 -8.68
CA SER A 75 1.12 -4.30 -9.84
C SER A 75 -0.21 -4.34 -10.60
N TYR A 76 -0.78 -3.18 -10.82
CA TYR A 76 -2.10 -3.01 -11.43
C TYR A 76 -1.98 -2.06 -12.60
N VAL A 77 -2.67 -2.37 -13.70
CA VAL A 77 -2.84 -1.46 -14.83
C VAL A 77 -4.28 -1.52 -15.26
N HIS A 78 -4.93 -0.36 -15.29
CA HIS A 78 -6.33 -0.21 -15.66
C HIS A 78 -6.50 0.94 -16.64
N SER A 79 -7.54 0.83 -17.46
CA SER A 79 -7.97 1.91 -18.33
C SER A 79 -9.48 2.09 -18.30
N TYR A 80 -9.92 3.33 -18.42
CA TYR A 80 -11.32 3.68 -18.57
C TYR A 80 -11.50 4.46 -19.86
N PRO A 81 -12.36 3.99 -20.78
CA PRO A 81 -12.63 4.70 -22.01
C PRO A 81 -13.41 5.98 -21.71
N ASN A 82 -13.11 7.03 -22.46
CA ASN A 82 -13.97 8.21 -22.63
C ASN A 82 -14.03 8.48 -24.13
N ARG A 83 -15.26 8.50 -24.67
CA ARG A 83 -15.51 8.46 -26.11
C ARG A 83 -15.17 9.77 -26.81
N ASP A 84 -15.30 10.88 -26.10
CA ASP A 84 -15.26 12.21 -26.70
C ASP A 84 -13.95 12.94 -26.40
N ASN A 85 -13.41 12.78 -25.18
CA ASN A 85 -12.32 13.62 -24.69
C ASN A 85 -11.08 12.84 -24.21
N GLY A 86 -10.86 11.64 -24.76
CA GLY A 86 -9.65 10.83 -24.50
C GLY A 86 -9.77 9.96 -23.27
N SER A 87 -9.32 8.71 -23.38
CA SER A 87 -9.41 7.71 -22.30
C SER A 87 -8.33 7.95 -21.23
N VAL A 88 -8.52 7.39 -20.04
CA VAL A 88 -7.48 7.38 -18.99
C VAL A 88 -6.89 5.98 -18.88
N ILE A 89 -5.57 5.90 -18.80
CA ILE A 89 -4.84 4.69 -18.40
C ILE A 89 -3.94 5.02 -17.22
N GLY A 90 -3.76 4.08 -16.31
CA GLY A 90 -2.81 4.24 -15.23
C GLY A 90 -2.44 2.93 -14.59
N GLY A 91 -1.54 3.03 -13.62
CA GLY A 91 -1.14 1.89 -12.83
C GLY A 91 -0.72 2.26 -11.42
N ALA A 92 -0.64 1.22 -10.61
CA ALA A 92 -0.16 1.28 -9.25
C ALA A 92 0.77 0.10 -8.98
N THR A 93 1.83 0.33 -8.22
CA THR A 93 2.78 -0.73 -7.83
C THR A 93 3.10 -0.61 -6.35
N CYS A 94 3.38 -1.74 -5.68
CA CYS A 94 4.00 -1.77 -4.36
C CYS A 94 5.35 -2.49 -4.39
N ASP A 95 6.19 -2.21 -3.39
CA ASP A 95 7.37 -3.02 -3.13
C ASP A 95 6.96 -4.47 -2.83
N ARG A 96 7.68 -5.41 -3.45
CA ARG A 96 7.38 -6.86 -3.39
C ARG A 96 7.57 -7.48 -2.00
N HIS A 97 8.22 -6.78 -1.07
CA HIS A 97 8.39 -7.25 0.30
C HIS A 97 7.27 -6.77 1.22
N LEU A 98 6.39 -5.88 0.74
CA LEU A 98 5.20 -5.48 1.49
C LEU A 98 4.18 -6.60 1.58
N TRP A 99 3.52 -6.67 2.72
CA TRP A 99 2.35 -7.49 2.88
C TRP A 99 1.14 -6.78 2.29
N LYS A 100 0.08 -7.54 2.02
CA LYS A 100 -1.15 -7.02 1.41
C LYS A 100 -1.70 -5.78 2.13
N LEU A 101 -1.70 -5.81 3.46
CA LEU A 101 -2.22 -4.71 4.27
C LEU A 101 -1.35 -3.46 4.18
N ASP A 102 -0.03 -3.63 4.16
CA ASP A 102 0.93 -2.52 4.06
C ASP A 102 0.91 -1.90 2.66
N CYS A 103 0.84 -2.74 1.60
CA CYS A 103 0.65 -2.25 0.24
C CYS A 103 -0.65 -1.46 0.10
N TRP A 104 -1.74 -1.98 0.67
CA TRP A 104 -3.02 -1.26 0.70
C TRP A 104 -2.89 0.09 1.39
N ALA A 105 -2.26 0.15 2.56
CA ALA A 105 -2.05 1.40 3.31
C ALA A 105 -1.18 2.41 2.53
N CYS A 106 -0.14 1.92 1.85
CA CYS A 106 0.71 2.75 1.01
C CYS A 106 -0.08 3.36 -0.14
N LEU A 107 -0.83 2.54 -0.88
CA LEU A 107 -1.64 3.01 -2.01
C LEU A 107 -2.77 3.94 -1.59
N VAL A 108 -3.38 3.74 -0.42
CA VAL A 108 -4.31 4.73 0.17
C VAL A 108 -3.62 6.08 0.38
N THR A 109 -2.41 6.06 0.93
CA THR A 109 -1.63 7.27 1.18
C THR A 109 -1.25 7.97 -0.13
N ALA A 110 -0.78 7.22 -1.13
CA ALA A 110 -0.45 7.74 -2.45
C ALA A 110 -1.69 8.34 -3.13
N LYS A 111 -2.82 7.63 -3.12
CA LYS A 111 -4.11 8.11 -3.65
C LYS A 111 -4.51 9.43 -2.99
N ASN A 112 -4.48 9.52 -1.67
CA ASN A 112 -4.89 10.73 -0.96
C ASN A 112 -3.99 11.93 -1.31
N LYS A 113 -2.67 11.70 -1.42
CA LYS A 113 -1.72 12.73 -1.88
C LYS A 113 -2.01 13.17 -3.31
N LEU A 114 -2.27 12.24 -4.24
CA LEU A 114 -2.64 12.59 -5.62
C LEU A 114 -3.96 13.35 -5.69
N ASN A 115 -5.00 12.91 -4.98
CA ASN A 115 -6.29 13.60 -4.96
C ASN A 115 -6.18 15.03 -4.41
N THR A 116 -5.28 15.25 -3.45
CA THR A 116 -5.07 16.58 -2.85
C THR A 116 -4.27 17.51 -3.75
N ASN A 117 -3.24 17.00 -4.44
CA ASN A 117 -2.28 17.83 -5.18
C ASN A 117 -2.56 17.89 -6.69
N CYS A 118 -3.09 16.81 -7.25
CA CYS A 118 -3.30 16.61 -8.68
C CYS A 118 -4.80 16.53 -9.04
N GLU A 119 -5.63 17.32 -8.36
CA GLU A 119 -7.06 17.38 -8.68
C GLU A 119 -7.27 17.83 -10.13
N HIS A 120 -8.09 17.08 -10.87
CA HIS A 120 -8.48 17.33 -12.26
C HIS A 120 -7.30 17.49 -13.24
N THR A 121 -6.21 16.73 -13.07
CA THR A 121 -5.07 16.76 -14.01
C THR A 121 -5.18 15.67 -15.08
N LEU A 122 -4.54 15.88 -16.22
CA LEU A 122 -4.54 14.97 -17.37
C LEU A 122 -3.52 13.84 -17.23
N ASP A 123 -2.45 14.10 -16.50
CA ASP A 123 -1.43 13.12 -16.16
C ASP A 123 -0.95 13.43 -14.74
N ALA A 124 -0.77 12.39 -13.94
CA ALA A 124 -0.11 12.52 -12.67
C ALA A 124 0.74 11.30 -12.31
N ARG A 125 1.80 11.54 -11.54
CA ARG A 125 2.65 10.49 -10.98
C ARG A 125 3.08 10.84 -9.56
N LEU A 126 3.07 9.84 -8.69
CA LEU A 126 3.61 9.91 -7.34
C LEU A 126 4.32 8.60 -7.02
N GLU A 127 5.57 8.71 -6.55
CA GLU A 127 6.38 7.61 -6.05
C GLU A 127 6.63 7.84 -4.57
N LEU A 128 6.09 6.95 -3.75
CA LEU A 128 6.46 6.80 -2.35
C LEU A 128 7.53 5.70 -2.23
N ALA A 129 8.16 5.59 -1.06
CA ALA A 129 9.22 4.63 -0.84
C ALA A 129 8.83 3.19 -1.14
N ASP A 130 7.64 2.76 -0.71
CA ASP A 130 7.20 1.38 -0.94
C ASP A 130 6.01 1.25 -1.92
N CYS A 131 5.57 2.31 -2.59
CA CYS A 131 4.54 2.21 -3.63
C CYS A 131 4.50 3.40 -4.58
N SER A 132 3.89 3.22 -5.76
CA SER A 132 3.67 4.30 -6.71
C SER A 132 2.27 4.26 -7.33
N ILE A 133 1.77 5.41 -7.75
CA ILE A 133 0.57 5.55 -8.58
C ILE A 133 0.89 6.52 -9.72
N TRP A 134 0.48 6.17 -10.93
CA TRP A 134 0.54 7.05 -12.08
C TRP A 134 -0.71 6.90 -12.95
N TYR A 135 -1.10 7.96 -13.66
CA TYR A 135 -2.13 7.90 -14.69
C TYR A 135 -1.87 8.97 -15.76
N LYS A 136 -2.41 8.75 -16.96
CA LYS A 136 -2.37 9.72 -18.04
C LYS A 136 -3.54 9.60 -18.99
N MET A 137 -3.89 10.70 -19.64
CA MET A 137 -4.78 10.72 -20.79
C MET A 137 -4.12 10.05 -22.01
N ILE A 138 -4.93 9.31 -22.75
CA ILE A 138 -4.59 8.76 -24.08
C ILE A 138 -5.72 9.13 -25.04
N GLN A 139 -5.35 9.55 -26.26
CA GLN A 139 -6.26 9.90 -27.35
C GLN A 139 -6.22 8.84 -28.44
#